data_AF-A0A944F6S0-F1
#
_entry.id   AF-A0A944F6S0-F1
#
_cell.length_a   1.000
_cell.length_b   1.000
_cell.length_c   1.000
_cell.angle_alpha   90.00
_cell.angle_beta   90.00
_cell.angle_gamma   90.00
#
_symmetry.space_group_name_H-M   'P 1'
#
loop_
_entity.id
_entity.type
_entity.pdbx_description
1 polymer ?
#
loop_
_entity_poly.entity_id
_entity_poly.type
_entity_poly.pdbx_seq_one_letter_code
_entity_poly.pdbx_strand_id
1 'polypeptide(L)'
;MNVPLPDVPEVRVVGLPQLTTGFDLVERLDLGMHLKVHGPLEPMGGERLAELADYISLRGRGGAGFPFGKKLRAVAQASIRRGVRPVVVINGSEGEPACRKDTVLLNRAPHLALDGALLAAEALGARTLIVGVTRNSTEASIRAAFAERGLSDRRGQQLRARIVRTPERMVSGEASSLIRAANGGPALPPGRRERAAETGVGGAPTLLSNTETFAQLAVAARIGARRYGHTGLEKEPGTVMLTISGAVSRPMVVEVPTGVPLRYVLQMAGAPPLPQGVLTGGYHGNWIDAVAAHDAVISRESLASFGGALGAGAILPIGPETCPLGESLRVANWLAAETAGQCGPCRLGLPAAAGGLSDVLNGGGQAALEALREVTQAVKGRGACKHPDGSVRFFVSTLNAFTDDLAAHVLGGGCGRETMGVLPLPGPGYEEEGIPSGEKFAVDWTLCKGHGLCADIVPELIRLGPDGYPALADASIPVHLRGRAQRAVRRCPELALRIEQEAPERPARPALPPGGRKALGSGRG
;
A
#
# COMPACT_ATOMS: atom_id res chain seq x y z
N MET A 1 -0.42 7.87 27.87
CA MET A 1 0.67 7.47 26.95
C MET A 1 0.72 5.94 26.98
N ASN A 2 0.72 5.29 25.82
CA ASN A 2 0.41 3.86 25.56
C ASN A 2 -1.07 3.53 25.32
N VAL A 3 -1.70 4.26 24.38
CA VAL A 3 -2.86 3.71 23.69
C VAL A 3 -2.32 2.95 22.47
N PRO A 4 -2.70 1.69 22.24
CA PRO A 4 -2.30 0.94 21.05
C PRO A 4 -2.60 1.76 19.79
N LEU A 5 -1.63 1.87 18.89
CA LEU A 5 -1.83 2.58 17.64
C LEU A 5 -2.76 1.76 16.73
N PRO A 6 -3.85 2.35 16.20
CA PRO A 6 -4.69 1.66 15.24
C PRO A 6 -3.86 1.25 14.00
N ASP A 7 -4.19 0.10 13.42
CA ASP A 7 -3.55 -0.48 12.21
C ASP A 7 -2.08 -0.91 12.34
N VAL A 8 -1.50 -0.87 13.54
CA VAL A 8 -0.12 -1.31 13.79
C VAL A 8 -0.13 -2.73 14.35
N PRO A 9 0.29 -3.76 13.58
CA PRO A 9 0.41 -5.12 14.09
C PRO A 9 1.57 -5.23 15.09
N GLU A 10 1.68 -6.41 15.71
CA GLU A 10 2.83 -6.76 16.53
C GLU A 10 4.14 -6.53 15.77
N VAL A 11 5.11 -5.86 16.41
CA VAL A 11 6.43 -5.58 15.84
C VAL A 11 7.49 -6.40 16.57
N ARG A 12 8.30 -7.14 15.80
CA ARG A 12 9.42 -7.97 16.28
C ARG A 12 10.72 -7.52 15.64
N VAL A 13 11.83 -7.92 16.25
CA VAL A 13 13.18 -7.71 15.70
C VAL A 13 13.99 -8.99 15.82
N VAL A 14 14.79 -9.28 14.81
CA VAL A 14 15.85 -10.29 14.87
C VAL A 14 17.19 -9.57 14.90
N GLY A 15 18.02 -9.82 15.91
CA GLY A 15 19.29 -9.10 16.08
C GLY A 15 19.11 -7.68 16.61
N LEU A 16 20.03 -6.79 16.25
CA LEU A 16 20.01 -5.40 16.72
C LEU A 16 19.06 -4.55 15.86
N PRO A 17 18.07 -3.88 16.47
CA PRO A 17 17.16 -3.01 15.72
C PRO A 17 17.91 -1.80 15.16
N GLN A 18 17.65 -1.47 13.89
CA GLN A 18 18.13 -0.24 13.26
C GLN A 18 16.96 0.71 12.96
N LEU A 19 15.91 0.19 12.36
CA LEU A 19 14.69 0.94 12.01
C LEU A 19 13.69 1.00 13.16
N THR A 20 13.66 -0.04 13.98
CA THR A 20 12.72 -0.20 15.11
C THR A 20 13.35 0.16 16.46
N THR A 21 14.54 0.77 16.46
CA THR A 21 15.22 1.18 17.69
C THR A 21 14.29 2.10 18.51
N GLY A 22 14.11 1.79 19.80
CA GLY A 22 13.24 2.57 20.69
C GLY A 22 11.76 2.15 20.69
N PHE A 23 11.36 1.15 19.90
CA PHE A 23 9.98 0.65 19.91
C PHE A 23 9.61 -0.10 21.20
N ASP A 24 10.61 -0.58 21.93
CA ASP A 24 10.50 -1.14 23.26
C ASP A 24 10.26 -0.08 24.35
N LEU A 25 10.55 1.20 24.06
CA LEU A 25 10.50 2.28 25.03
C LEU A 25 9.16 3.02 25.02
N VAL A 26 8.61 3.33 23.84
CA VAL A 26 7.36 4.11 23.68
C VAL A 26 6.61 3.70 22.41
N GLU A 27 5.27 3.72 22.45
CA GLU A 27 4.41 3.39 21.28
C GLU A 27 4.70 4.24 20.03
N ARG A 28 4.98 5.54 20.19
CA ARG A 28 5.39 6.42 19.08
C ARG A 28 6.57 7.27 19.53
N LEU A 29 7.62 7.28 18.72
CA LEU A 29 8.75 8.18 18.87
C LEU A 29 8.33 9.58 18.39
N ASP A 30 7.92 10.44 19.32
CA ASP A 30 7.86 11.89 19.08
C ASP A 30 9.27 12.44 18.80
N LEU A 31 9.37 13.70 18.34
CA LEU A 31 10.66 14.30 17.97
C LEU A 31 11.68 14.26 19.11
N GLY A 32 11.24 14.48 20.36
CA GLY A 32 12.13 14.50 21.52
C GLY A 32 12.73 13.12 21.78
N MET A 33 11.90 12.08 21.79
CA MET A 33 12.35 10.71 21.98
C MET A 33 13.14 10.20 20.77
N HIS A 34 12.73 10.55 19.55
CA HIS A 34 13.47 10.25 18.32
C HIS A 34 14.91 10.78 18.38
N LEU A 35 15.11 12.03 18.81
CA LEU A 35 16.44 12.61 18.94
C LEU A 35 17.26 11.96 20.06
N LYS A 36 16.62 11.49 21.15
CA LYS A 36 17.31 10.72 22.20
C LYS A 36 17.77 9.35 21.70
N VAL A 37 16.96 8.68 20.89
CA VAL A 37 17.23 7.33 20.38
C VAL A 37 18.23 7.34 19.23
N HIS A 38 18.00 8.19 18.23
CA HIS A 38 18.78 8.19 16.99
C HIS A 38 19.82 9.31 16.93
N GLY A 39 19.75 10.33 17.79
CA GLY A 39 20.60 11.51 17.70
C GLY A 39 20.21 12.47 16.56
N PRO A 40 20.86 13.65 16.50
CA PRO A 40 20.67 14.59 15.39
C PRO A 40 21.20 14.01 14.07
N LEU A 41 20.77 14.59 12.95
CA LEU A 41 21.26 14.25 11.63
C LEU A 41 22.06 15.41 11.06
N GLU A 42 23.30 15.15 10.66
CA GLU A 42 24.16 16.14 10.03
C GLU A 42 23.84 16.29 8.54
N PRO A 43 23.92 17.52 7.98
CA PRO A 43 23.81 17.75 6.55
C PRO A 43 24.79 16.94 5.72
N MET A 44 24.36 16.52 4.53
CA MET A 44 25.19 15.77 3.58
C MET A 44 24.98 16.27 2.15
N GLY A 45 26.08 16.57 1.46
CA GLY A 45 26.03 16.96 0.05
C GLY A 45 25.54 15.82 -0.86
N GLY A 46 24.95 16.18 -2.00
CA GLY A 46 24.30 15.23 -2.92
C GLY A 46 25.16 14.05 -3.36
N GLU A 47 26.42 14.29 -3.74
CA GLU A 47 27.28 13.18 -4.19
C GLU A 47 27.68 12.26 -3.03
N ARG A 48 28.04 12.82 -1.86
CA ARG A 48 28.35 12.03 -0.67
C ARG A 48 27.14 11.19 -0.22
N LEU A 49 25.92 11.73 -0.36
CA LEU A 49 24.69 10.99 -0.08
C LEU A 49 24.46 9.86 -1.11
N ALA A 50 24.77 10.09 -2.37
CA ALA A 50 24.70 9.07 -3.42
C ALA A 50 25.74 7.96 -3.21
N GLU A 51 26.98 8.32 -2.88
CA GLU A 51 28.07 7.39 -2.53
C GLU A 51 27.73 6.54 -1.31
N LEU A 52 27.18 7.16 -0.25
CA LEU A 52 26.68 6.44 0.92
C LEU A 52 25.62 5.41 0.51
N ALA A 53 24.64 5.82 -0.29
CA ALA A 53 23.58 4.95 -0.76
C ALA A 53 24.09 3.82 -1.66
N ASP A 54 25.11 4.08 -2.49
CA ASP A 54 25.73 3.06 -3.33
C ASP A 54 26.56 2.06 -2.50
N TYR A 55 27.33 2.55 -1.52
CA TYR A 55 28.14 1.70 -0.64
C TYR A 55 27.29 0.70 0.14
N ILE A 56 26.17 1.15 0.70
CA ILE A 56 25.23 0.27 1.40
C ILE A 56 24.29 -0.50 0.46
N SER A 57 24.50 -0.41 -0.86
CA SER A 57 23.64 -1.02 -1.88
C SER A 57 22.14 -0.70 -1.70
N LEU A 58 21.81 0.54 -1.31
CA LEU A 58 20.44 0.97 -1.00
C LEU A 58 19.56 0.87 -2.25
N ARG A 59 18.65 -0.10 -2.23
CA ARG A 59 17.61 -0.29 -3.24
C ARG A 59 16.26 0.09 -2.70
N GLY A 60 15.40 0.61 -3.57
CA GLY A 60 14.01 0.94 -3.21
C GLY A 60 13.29 -0.25 -2.56
N ARG A 61 12.70 0.00 -1.39
CA ARG A 61 12.00 -0.99 -0.55
C ARG A 61 10.49 -1.10 -0.83
N GLY A 62 9.99 -0.41 -1.86
CA GLY A 62 8.60 -0.49 -2.33
C GLY A 62 8.38 -1.42 -3.54
N GLY A 63 9.04 -2.58 -3.59
CA GLY A 63 8.84 -3.57 -4.66
C GLY A 63 9.78 -3.48 -5.87
N ALA A 64 10.02 -2.28 -6.42
CA ALA A 64 10.80 -2.15 -7.68
C ALA A 64 12.31 -2.38 -7.54
N GLY A 65 12.89 -2.19 -6.35
CA GLY A 65 14.32 -2.48 -6.09
C GLY A 65 15.31 -1.61 -6.88
N PHE A 66 14.91 -0.44 -7.37
CA PHE A 66 15.78 0.47 -8.12
C PHE A 66 16.85 1.11 -7.21
N PRO A 67 18.13 1.21 -7.64
CA PRO A 67 19.20 1.79 -6.82
C PRO A 67 18.96 3.27 -6.48
N PHE A 68 19.02 3.62 -5.20
CA PHE A 68 18.71 4.97 -4.72
C PHE A 68 19.71 6.01 -5.21
N GLY A 69 21.03 5.73 -5.15
CA GLY A 69 22.08 6.66 -5.60
C GLY A 69 21.93 7.05 -7.07
N LYS A 70 21.62 6.07 -7.95
CA LYS A 70 21.29 6.33 -9.36
C LYS A 70 20.05 7.22 -9.52
N LYS A 71 19.02 7.01 -8.69
CA LYS A 71 17.80 7.82 -8.72
C LYS A 71 18.06 9.26 -8.28
N LEU A 72 18.84 9.44 -7.22
CA LEU A 72 19.26 10.74 -6.69
C LEU A 72 20.03 11.54 -7.75
N ARG A 73 21.06 10.94 -8.35
CA ARG A 73 21.84 11.58 -9.43
C ARG A 73 21.00 11.92 -10.65
N ALA A 74 20.05 11.07 -11.04
CA ALA A 74 19.15 11.36 -12.16
C ALA A 74 18.27 12.61 -11.89
N VAL A 75 17.73 12.75 -10.68
CA VAL A 75 16.95 13.92 -10.27
C VAL A 75 17.83 15.17 -10.22
N ALA A 76 19.03 15.07 -9.64
CA ALA A 76 19.98 16.19 -9.59
C ALA A 76 20.33 16.69 -11.01
N GLN A 77 20.68 15.77 -11.92
CA GLN A 77 21.00 16.10 -13.30
C GLN A 77 19.81 16.73 -14.03
N ALA A 78 18.60 16.18 -13.86
CA ALA A 78 17.39 16.75 -14.45
C ALA A 78 17.08 18.16 -13.90
N SER A 79 17.29 18.38 -12.60
CA SER A 79 17.11 19.69 -11.96
C SER A 79 18.07 20.73 -12.52
N ILE A 80 19.36 20.40 -12.63
CA ILE A 80 20.39 21.28 -13.19
C ILE A 80 20.07 21.60 -14.65
N ARG A 81 19.82 20.58 -15.48
CA ARG A 81 19.52 20.78 -16.92
C ARG A 81 18.31 21.67 -17.17
N ARG A 82 17.30 21.61 -16.30
CA ARG A 82 16.04 22.33 -16.48
C ARG A 82 15.99 23.67 -15.74
N GLY A 83 16.93 23.94 -14.83
CA GLY A 83 16.86 25.10 -13.93
C GLY A 83 15.65 25.07 -12.99
N VAL A 84 15.07 23.90 -12.73
CA VAL A 84 13.87 23.73 -11.90
C VAL A 84 14.25 22.98 -10.63
N ARG A 85 13.91 23.55 -9.47
CA ARG A 85 14.13 22.90 -8.17
C ARG A 85 13.32 21.60 -8.07
N PRO A 86 13.90 20.52 -7.54
CA PRO A 86 13.21 19.25 -7.47
C PRO A 86 12.21 19.20 -6.30
N VAL A 87 11.37 18.17 -6.32
CA VAL A 87 10.43 17.81 -5.25
C VAL A 87 10.84 16.49 -4.64
N VAL A 88 10.78 16.35 -3.31
CA VAL A 88 10.97 15.07 -2.62
C VAL A 88 9.62 14.52 -2.17
N VAL A 89 9.39 13.24 -2.43
CA VAL A 89 8.13 12.56 -2.11
C VAL A 89 8.43 11.27 -1.33
N ILE A 90 7.91 11.18 -0.11
CA ILE A 90 7.84 9.92 0.64
C ILE A 90 6.57 9.19 0.17
N ASN A 91 6.74 7.99 -0.38
CA ASN A 91 5.64 7.08 -0.66
C ASN A 91 5.41 6.17 0.54
N GLY A 92 4.49 6.59 1.41
CA GLY A 92 3.92 5.80 2.50
C GLY A 92 2.55 5.22 2.17
N SER A 93 2.14 5.26 0.90
CA SER A 93 0.87 4.68 0.46
C SER A 93 1.02 3.17 0.37
N GLU A 94 0.48 2.48 1.38
CA GLU A 94 0.47 1.03 1.48
C GLU A 94 -0.98 0.55 1.22
N GLY A 95 -1.25 0.16 -0.03
CA GLY A 95 -2.57 -0.30 -0.50
C GLY A 95 -2.67 -1.82 -0.71
N GLU A 96 -1.58 -2.55 -0.49
CA GLU A 96 -1.62 -4.02 -0.53
C GLU A 96 -2.06 -4.55 0.85
N PRO A 97 -3.13 -5.36 0.94
CA PRO A 97 -3.67 -5.85 2.21
C PRO A 97 -2.64 -6.62 3.05
N ALA A 98 -1.71 -7.30 2.40
CA ALA A 98 -0.67 -8.12 3.01
C ALA A 98 0.56 -7.33 3.53
N CYS A 99 0.63 -6.01 3.29
CA CYS A 99 1.77 -5.18 3.70
C CYS A 99 1.39 -4.25 4.86
N ARG A 100 2.24 -4.17 5.89
CA ARG A 100 2.07 -3.24 7.03
C ARG A 100 3.35 -2.50 7.45
N LYS A 101 4.49 -2.78 6.81
CA LYS A 101 5.80 -2.28 7.25
C LYS A 101 5.90 -0.74 7.21
N ASP A 102 5.32 -0.11 6.18
CA ASP A 102 5.40 1.33 6.04
C ASP A 102 4.40 2.03 6.96
N THR A 103 3.23 1.41 7.17
CA THR A 103 2.27 1.82 8.22
C THR A 103 2.93 1.80 9.59
N VAL A 104 3.66 0.73 9.94
CA VAL A 104 4.40 0.64 11.21
C VAL A 104 5.42 1.77 11.34
N LEU A 105 6.27 1.98 10.32
CA LEU A 105 7.31 3.01 10.37
C LEU A 105 6.73 4.42 10.53
N LEU A 106 5.69 4.77 9.79
CA LEU A 106 5.11 6.12 9.85
C LEU A 106 4.29 6.36 11.12
N ASN A 107 3.73 5.32 11.74
CA ASN A 107 3.00 5.46 13.00
C ASN A 107 3.92 5.44 14.22
N ARG A 108 5.01 4.66 14.19
CA ARG A 108 5.92 4.48 15.33
C ARG A 108 7.21 5.29 15.27
N ALA A 109 7.78 5.49 14.09
CA ALA A 109 9.03 6.24 13.84
C ALA A 109 8.90 7.29 12.71
N PRO A 110 7.87 8.15 12.69
CA PRO A 110 7.66 9.08 11.56
C PRO A 110 8.90 9.96 11.29
N HIS A 111 9.59 10.37 12.35
CA HIS A 111 10.76 11.23 12.26
C HIS A 111 11.96 10.58 11.54
N LEU A 112 12.09 9.25 11.56
CA LEU A 112 13.18 8.55 10.89
C LEU A 112 13.02 8.57 9.37
N ALA A 113 11.81 8.37 8.86
CA ALA A 113 11.51 8.53 7.44
C ALA A 113 11.63 10.00 6.99
N LEU A 114 11.18 10.94 7.82
CA LEU A 114 11.32 12.37 7.55
C LEU A 114 12.79 12.80 7.48
N ASP A 115 13.64 12.30 8.38
CA ASP A 115 15.07 12.61 8.37
C ASP A 115 15.75 12.26 7.05
N GLY A 116 15.51 11.06 6.52
CA GLY A 116 16.10 10.65 5.24
C GLY A 116 15.58 11.48 4.06
N ALA A 117 14.30 11.86 4.10
CA ALA A 117 13.71 12.70 3.06
C ALA A 117 14.19 14.15 3.13
N LEU A 118 14.34 14.70 4.35
CA LEU A 118 14.88 16.03 4.59
C LEU A 118 16.35 16.11 4.17
N LEU A 119 17.15 15.10 4.49
CA LEU A 119 18.54 14.98 4.04
C LEU A 119 18.65 15.00 2.52
N ALA A 120 17.80 14.22 1.83
CA ALA A 120 17.75 14.21 0.38
C ALA A 120 17.22 15.54 -0.20
N ALA A 121 16.27 16.20 0.48
CA ALA A 121 15.73 17.49 0.06
C ALA A 121 16.80 18.59 0.14
N GLU A 122 17.56 18.64 1.23
CA GLU A 122 18.67 19.57 1.40
C GLU A 122 19.76 19.33 0.35
N ALA A 123 20.18 18.07 0.19
CA ALA A 123 21.19 17.67 -0.79
C ALA A 123 20.85 18.04 -2.25
N LEU A 124 19.56 18.10 -2.58
CA LEU A 124 19.04 18.47 -3.89
C LEU A 124 18.60 19.95 -4.00
N GLY A 125 18.63 20.72 -2.92
CA GLY A 125 18.08 22.09 -2.88
C GLY A 125 16.56 22.16 -3.07
N ALA A 126 15.85 21.07 -2.77
CA ALA A 126 14.39 20.98 -2.86
C ALA A 126 13.71 21.89 -1.82
N ARG A 127 12.57 22.48 -2.20
CA ARG A 127 11.74 23.33 -1.31
C ARG A 127 10.34 22.79 -1.08
N THR A 128 10.08 21.58 -1.54
CA THR A 128 8.79 20.91 -1.42
C THR A 128 9.02 19.46 -1.01
N LEU A 129 8.44 19.08 0.13
CA LEU A 129 8.33 17.73 0.63
C LEU A 129 6.86 17.30 0.61
N ILE A 130 6.59 16.12 0.08
CA ILE A 130 5.25 15.52 0.10
C ILE A 130 5.32 14.15 0.75
N VAL A 131 4.36 13.85 1.62
CA VAL A 131 4.19 12.49 2.18
C VAL A 131 2.86 11.93 1.68
N GLY A 132 2.94 10.88 0.88
CA GLY A 132 1.78 10.10 0.44
C GLY A 132 1.38 9.10 1.52
N VAL A 133 0.10 9.08 1.90
CA VAL A 133 -0.44 8.17 2.91
C VAL A 133 -1.79 7.60 2.46
N THR A 134 -2.16 6.45 3.02
CA THR A 134 -3.46 5.79 2.75
C THR A 134 -4.39 5.83 3.96
N ARG A 135 -3.88 5.48 5.14
CA ARG A 135 -4.66 5.33 6.38
C ARG A 135 -4.80 6.63 7.19
N ASN A 136 -5.93 6.76 7.88
CA ASN A 136 -6.21 7.80 8.87
C ASN A 136 -5.14 7.90 9.96
N SER A 137 -4.77 6.75 10.54
CA SER A 137 -3.74 6.61 11.58
C SER A 137 -2.41 7.21 11.14
N THR A 138 -1.95 6.79 9.95
CA THR A 138 -0.70 7.26 9.33
C THR A 138 -0.74 8.76 9.03
N GLU A 139 -1.86 9.27 8.49
CA GLU A 139 -2.04 10.71 8.26
C GLU A 139 -1.90 11.51 9.56
N ALA A 140 -2.58 11.08 10.63
CA ALA A 140 -2.53 11.73 11.94
C ALA A 140 -1.10 11.74 12.52
N SER A 141 -0.37 10.62 12.44
CA SER A 141 1.01 10.54 12.92
C SER A 141 1.95 11.50 12.18
N ILE A 142 1.78 11.63 10.86
CA ILE A 142 2.60 12.54 10.05
C ILE A 142 2.22 14.00 10.28
N ARG A 143 0.94 14.32 10.49
CA ARG A 143 0.51 15.68 10.89
C ARG A 143 1.16 16.07 12.22
N ALA A 144 1.17 15.18 13.20
CA ALA A 144 1.85 15.40 14.47
C ALA A 144 3.36 15.60 14.28
N ALA A 145 4.02 14.75 13.49
CA ALA A 145 5.46 14.85 13.23
C ALA A 145 5.85 16.15 12.49
N PHE A 146 4.99 16.64 11.59
CA PHE A 146 5.15 17.94 10.95
C PHE A 146 5.04 19.09 11.95
N ALA A 147 4.03 19.06 12.84
CA ALA A 147 3.86 20.06 13.88
C ALA A 147 5.07 20.09 14.83
N GLU A 148 5.55 18.93 15.27
CA GLU A 148 6.72 18.78 16.13
C GLU A 148 8.00 19.34 15.50
N ARG A 149 8.15 19.26 14.16
CA ARG A 149 9.28 19.84 13.42
C ARG A 149 9.06 21.28 12.91
N GLY A 150 7.88 21.87 13.13
CA GLY A 150 7.53 23.18 12.57
C GLY A 150 7.37 23.18 11.04
N LEU A 151 7.17 22.03 10.41
CA LEU A 151 6.96 21.89 8.97
C LEU A 151 5.51 22.20 8.60
N SER A 152 5.29 22.97 7.54
CA SER A 152 3.95 23.29 7.03
C SER A 152 3.98 23.67 5.55
N ASP A 153 2.80 23.76 4.94
CA ASP A 153 2.64 24.18 3.53
C ASP A 153 2.49 25.71 3.36
N ARG A 154 2.84 26.49 4.39
CA ARG A 154 2.68 27.95 4.36
C ARG A 154 3.70 28.60 3.41
N ARG A 155 3.27 29.65 2.70
CA ARG A 155 4.18 30.49 1.90
C ARG A 155 5.20 31.17 2.81
N GLY A 156 6.44 31.32 2.34
CA GLY A 156 7.54 31.93 3.10
C GLY A 156 8.42 30.93 3.86
N GLN A 157 7.97 29.69 4.03
CA GLN A 157 8.82 28.62 4.58
C GLN A 157 9.97 28.27 3.64
N GLN A 158 11.15 27.97 4.19
CA GLN A 158 12.29 27.50 3.39
C GLN A 158 12.00 26.16 2.70
N LEU A 159 11.31 25.26 3.41
CA LEU A 159 10.80 23.98 2.91
C LEU A 159 9.31 23.88 3.22
N ARG A 160 8.48 23.70 2.18
CA ARG A 160 7.05 23.45 2.33
C ARG A 160 6.79 21.95 2.43
N ALA A 161 6.02 21.53 3.42
CA ALA A 161 5.66 20.14 3.61
C ALA A 161 4.14 19.95 3.64
N ARG A 162 3.64 18.98 2.89
CA ARG A 162 2.21 18.63 2.88
C ARG A 162 1.97 17.13 2.73
N ILE A 163 0.78 16.71 3.13
CA ILE A 163 0.33 15.32 3.06
C ILE A 163 -0.59 15.18 1.85
N VAL A 164 -0.48 14.05 1.14
CA VAL A 164 -1.40 13.64 0.08
C VAL A 164 -2.02 12.32 0.51
N ARG A 165 -3.34 12.34 0.76
CA ARG A 165 -4.09 11.13 1.04
C ARG A 165 -4.50 10.46 -0.27
N THR A 166 -4.28 9.16 -0.37
CA THR A 166 -4.72 8.32 -1.48
C THR A 166 -5.66 7.21 -0.98
N PRO A 167 -6.62 6.73 -1.79
CA PRO A 167 -7.43 5.56 -1.44
C PRO A 167 -6.56 4.32 -1.13
N GLU A 168 -7.05 3.43 -0.27
CA GLU A 168 -6.40 2.15 0.04
C GLU A 168 -6.62 1.13 -1.10
N ARG A 169 -5.97 1.39 -2.24
CA ARG A 169 -6.03 0.53 -3.43
C ARG A 169 -4.63 0.10 -3.89
N MET A 170 -4.54 -1.07 -4.50
CA MET A 170 -3.27 -1.62 -5.01
C MET A 170 -2.57 -0.65 -5.96
N VAL A 171 -3.33 -0.06 -6.89
CA VAL A 171 -2.80 0.89 -7.88
C VAL A 171 -2.47 2.26 -7.30
N SER A 172 -3.02 2.62 -6.14
CA SER A 172 -2.77 3.92 -5.51
C SER A 172 -1.37 4.02 -4.90
N GLY A 173 -0.76 2.89 -4.50
CA GLY A 173 0.63 2.83 -4.05
C GLY A 173 1.67 2.97 -5.18
N GLU A 174 1.25 2.93 -6.44
CA GLU A 174 2.15 3.08 -7.58
C GLU A 174 2.69 4.53 -7.68
N ALA A 175 3.98 4.68 -8.01
CA ALA A 175 4.68 5.96 -7.95
C ALA A 175 4.04 7.07 -8.82
N SER A 176 3.61 6.74 -10.04
CA SER A 176 2.94 7.68 -10.93
C SER A 176 1.51 8.02 -10.50
N SER A 177 0.80 7.08 -9.85
CA SER A 177 -0.48 7.37 -9.18
C SER A 177 -0.33 8.42 -8.08
N LEU A 178 0.67 8.26 -7.21
CA LEU A 178 0.92 9.21 -6.12
C LEU A 178 1.33 10.59 -6.66
N ILE A 179 2.15 10.65 -7.71
CA ILE A 179 2.50 11.92 -8.37
C ILE A 179 1.25 12.60 -8.94
N ARG A 180 0.37 11.84 -9.60
CA ARG A 180 -0.87 12.38 -10.15
C ARG A 180 -1.80 12.89 -9.06
N ALA A 181 -1.94 12.15 -7.95
CA ALA A 181 -2.69 12.58 -6.77
C ALA A 181 -2.09 13.85 -6.15
N ALA A 182 -0.76 13.93 -6.05
CA ALA A 182 -0.06 15.11 -5.56
C ALA A 182 -0.31 16.34 -6.45
N ASN A 183 -0.55 16.15 -7.75
CA ASN A 183 -0.93 17.20 -8.69
C ASN A 183 -2.44 17.53 -8.69
N GLY A 184 -3.23 16.94 -7.79
CA GLY A 184 -4.68 17.16 -7.67
C GLY A 184 -5.54 16.29 -8.59
N GLY A 185 -4.93 15.34 -9.30
CA GLY A 185 -5.65 14.36 -10.11
C GLY A 185 -6.10 13.13 -9.31
N PRO A 186 -6.79 12.17 -9.94
CA PRO A 186 -7.12 10.91 -9.29
C PRO A 186 -5.86 10.08 -9.00
N ALA A 187 -5.88 9.28 -7.93
CA ALA A 187 -4.80 8.38 -7.52
C ALA A 187 -4.74 7.10 -8.38
N LEU A 188 -4.59 7.31 -9.70
CA LEU A 188 -4.49 6.28 -10.72
C LEU A 188 -3.28 6.58 -11.61
N PRO A 189 -2.56 5.55 -12.09
CA PRO A 189 -1.42 5.77 -12.96
C PRO A 189 -1.89 6.46 -14.25
N PRO A 190 -1.09 7.32 -14.89
CA PRO A 190 -1.43 7.90 -16.18
C PRO A 190 -1.32 6.84 -17.29
N GLY A 191 -2.04 7.05 -18.40
CA GLY A 191 -2.02 6.13 -19.54
C GLY A 191 -0.66 6.01 -20.23
N ARG A 192 0.20 7.04 -20.09
CA ARG A 192 1.59 7.05 -20.57
C ARG A 192 2.54 7.15 -19.38
N ARG A 193 3.54 6.27 -19.33
CA ARG A 193 4.59 6.33 -18.31
C ARG A 193 5.53 7.50 -18.56
N GLU A 194 5.68 8.33 -17.54
CA GLU A 194 6.72 9.35 -17.46
C GLU A 194 7.65 9.05 -16.29
N ARG A 195 8.94 9.31 -16.45
CA ARG A 195 9.89 9.12 -15.36
C ARG A 195 9.77 10.30 -14.40
N ALA A 196 9.38 10.01 -13.16
CA ALA A 196 9.29 10.99 -12.08
C ALA A 196 10.57 11.83 -11.92
N ALA A 197 11.74 11.22 -12.15
CA ALA A 197 13.03 11.89 -12.06
C ALA A 197 13.21 13.00 -13.11
N GLU A 198 12.49 12.92 -14.23
CA GLU A 198 12.53 13.93 -15.30
C GLU A 198 11.36 14.90 -15.15
N THR A 199 10.13 14.40 -15.08
CA THR A 199 8.88 15.18 -14.97
C THR A 199 7.95 14.50 -13.97
N GLY A 200 7.75 15.12 -12.81
CA GLY A 200 6.92 14.60 -11.73
C GLY A 200 5.93 15.63 -11.19
N VAL A 201 5.99 15.91 -9.89
CA VAL A 201 5.06 16.81 -9.21
C VAL A 201 5.20 18.23 -9.76
N GLY A 202 4.09 18.83 -10.21
CA GLY A 202 4.07 20.15 -10.83
C GLY A 202 4.96 20.26 -12.07
N GLY A 203 5.25 19.14 -12.74
CA GLY A 203 6.20 19.09 -13.86
C GLY A 203 7.67 19.19 -13.46
N ALA A 204 8.01 19.23 -12.17
CA ALA A 204 9.37 19.31 -11.67
C ALA A 204 10.03 17.91 -11.55
N PRO A 205 11.37 17.81 -11.68
CA PRO A 205 12.11 16.60 -11.32
C PRO A 205 11.78 16.15 -9.90
N THR A 206 11.40 14.89 -9.72
CA THR A 206 10.87 14.40 -8.44
C THR A 206 11.64 13.17 -7.95
N LEU A 207 12.21 13.29 -6.75
CA LEU A 207 12.75 12.16 -5.99
C LEU A 207 11.63 11.54 -5.14
N LEU A 208 10.96 10.54 -5.70
CA LEU A 208 9.98 9.74 -4.98
C LEU A 208 10.63 8.47 -4.44
N SER A 209 10.50 8.13 -3.17
CA SER A 209 10.95 6.82 -2.65
C SER A 209 10.05 6.31 -1.53
N ASN A 210 10.11 5.00 -1.29
CA ASN A 210 9.34 4.35 -0.24
C ASN A 210 9.80 4.78 1.16
N THR A 211 8.89 4.80 2.13
CA THR A 211 9.15 5.15 3.54
C THR A 211 10.39 4.46 4.10
N GLU A 212 10.45 3.12 4.03
CA GLU A 212 11.59 2.37 4.56
C GLU A 212 12.91 2.75 3.88
N THR A 213 12.87 3.14 2.60
CA THR A 213 14.10 3.56 1.89
C THR A 213 14.68 4.84 2.47
N PHE A 214 13.84 5.82 2.82
CA PHE A 214 14.30 7.03 3.49
C PHE A 214 14.73 6.76 4.93
N ALA A 215 14.02 5.89 5.65
CA ALA A 215 14.40 5.51 7.00
C ALA A 215 15.79 4.83 7.04
N GLN A 216 16.06 3.91 6.10
CA GLN A 216 17.38 3.28 5.95
C GLN A 216 18.48 4.31 5.62
N LEU A 217 18.19 5.27 4.74
CA LEU A 217 19.12 6.36 4.44
C LEU A 217 19.46 7.20 5.68
N ALA A 218 18.46 7.48 6.53
CA ALA A 218 18.63 8.24 7.77
C ALA A 218 19.49 7.51 8.80
N VAL A 219 19.33 6.18 8.92
CA VAL A 219 20.18 5.35 9.78
C VAL A 219 21.62 5.35 9.24
N ALA A 220 21.78 5.02 7.95
CA ALA A 220 23.10 4.92 7.34
C ALA A 220 23.90 6.24 7.42
N ALA A 221 23.22 7.38 7.27
CA ALA A 221 23.85 8.70 7.37
C ALA A 221 24.37 9.01 8.79
N ARG A 222 23.74 8.45 9.83
CA ARG A 222 24.17 8.63 11.23
C ARG A 222 25.32 7.72 11.61
N ILE A 223 25.19 6.44 11.30
CA ILE A 223 26.16 5.43 11.78
C ILE A 223 27.34 5.25 10.82
N GLY A 224 27.22 5.76 9.59
CA GLY A 224 28.22 5.65 8.54
C GLY A 224 28.20 4.28 7.83
N ALA A 225 28.62 4.29 6.58
CA ALA A 225 28.52 3.15 5.67
C ALA A 225 29.20 1.87 6.20
N ARG A 226 30.38 2.02 6.82
CA ARG A 226 31.13 0.89 7.41
C ARG A 226 30.35 0.20 8.54
N ARG A 227 29.78 0.96 9.46
CA ARG A 227 29.02 0.39 10.59
C ARG A 227 27.68 -0.19 10.13
N TYR A 228 27.04 0.46 9.17
CA TYR A 228 25.84 -0.08 8.52
C TYR A 228 26.13 -1.44 7.86
N GLY A 229 27.29 -1.57 7.20
CA GLY A 229 27.76 -2.80 6.55
C GLY A 229 28.09 -3.97 7.49
N HIS A 230 28.19 -3.76 8.81
CA HIS A 230 28.39 -4.84 9.78
C HIS A 230 27.12 -5.65 10.07
N THR A 231 25.96 -5.21 9.59
CA THR A 231 24.69 -5.95 9.71
C THR A 231 24.29 -6.48 8.34
N GLY A 232 23.75 -7.70 8.30
CA GLY A 232 23.28 -8.31 7.06
C GLY A 232 24.41 -8.92 6.21
N LEU A 233 24.07 -9.27 4.97
CA LEU A 233 25.00 -9.80 3.98
C LEU A 233 25.87 -8.70 3.37
N GLU A 234 27.10 -9.05 2.99
CA GLU A 234 28.04 -8.13 2.33
C GLU A 234 27.46 -7.48 1.07
N LYS A 235 26.75 -8.27 0.23
CA LYS A 235 26.13 -7.78 -1.03
C LYS A 235 24.79 -7.07 -0.83
N GLU A 236 24.17 -7.17 0.33
CA GLU A 236 22.91 -6.48 0.65
C GLU A 236 22.89 -6.10 2.14
N PRO A 237 23.72 -5.12 2.56
CA PRO A 237 23.90 -4.82 3.97
C PRO A 237 22.66 -4.17 4.60
N GLY A 238 22.61 -4.23 5.92
CA GLY A 238 21.56 -3.70 6.78
C GLY A 238 20.42 -4.69 7.04
N THR A 239 19.31 -4.13 7.51
CA THR A 239 18.08 -4.86 7.80
C THR A 239 17.04 -4.65 6.71
N VAL A 240 15.99 -5.46 6.74
CA VAL A 240 14.77 -5.30 5.96
C VAL A 240 13.58 -5.46 6.88
N MET A 241 12.52 -4.71 6.61
CA MET A 241 11.24 -4.94 7.28
C MET A 241 10.37 -5.88 6.46
N LEU A 242 9.87 -6.92 7.12
CA LEU A 242 8.96 -7.90 6.53
C LEU A 242 7.60 -7.83 7.20
N THR A 243 6.53 -8.01 6.43
CA THR A 243 5.20 -8.30 6.97
C THR A 243 4.93 -9.79 6.81
N ILE A 244 4.72 -10.49 7.92
CA ILE A 244 4.41 -11.92 7.93
C ILE A 244 2.93 -12.08 8.22
N SER A 245 2.20 -12.71 7.30
CA SER A 245 0.77 -13.06 7.48
C SER A 245 0.46 -14.34 6.68
N GLY A 246 -0.79 -14.65 6.37
CA GLY A 246 -1.14 -15.95 5.77
C GLY A 246 -1.42 -17.01 6.84
N ALA A 247 -1.03 -18.25 6.59
CA ALA A 247 -1.19 -19.36 7.52
C ALA A 247 -0.14 -19.28 8.65
N VAL A 248 -0.30 -18.33 9.56
CA VAL A 248 0.55 -18.10 10.73
C VAL A 248 -0.30 -17.84 11.97
N SER A 249 0.14 -18.32 13.13
CA SER A 249 -0.55 -18.06 14.40
C SER A 249 -0.35 -16.64 14.92
N ARG A 250 0.73 -15.96 14.50
CA ARG A 250 1.09 -14.61 14.94
C ARG A 250 1.48 -13.73 13.75
N PRO A 251 0.52 -13.12 13.05
CA PRO A 251 0.81 -12.11 12.04
C PRO A 251 1.58 -10.94 12.66
N MET A 252 2.65 -10.50 12.01
CA MET A 252 3.55 -9.50 12.57
C MET A 252 4.25 -8.69 11.49
N VAL A 253 4.85 -7.58 11.89
CA VAL A 253 5.93 -6.93 11.17
C VAL A 253 7.24 -7.22 11.88
N VAL A 254 8.27 -7.63 11.15
CA VAL A 254 9.58 -7.95 11.72
C VAL A 254 10.68 -7.21 11.00
N GLU A 255 11.57 -6.57 11.75
CA GLU A 255 12.87 -6.11 11.24
C GLU A 255 13.90 -7.24 11.34
N VAL A 256 14.50 -7.63 10.21
CA VAL A 256 15.49 -8.72 10.15
C VAL A 256 16.73 -8.31 9.34
N PRO A 257 17.95 -8.64 9.80
CA PRO A 257 19.15 -8.60 8.97
C PRO A 257 18.98 -9.47 7.73
N THR A 258 19.53 -9.03 6.61
CA THR A 258 19.63 -9.91 5.44
C THR A 258 20.53 -11.11 5.77
N GLY A 259 20.27 -12.26 5.14
CA GLY A 259 21.00 -13.51 5.40
C GLY A 259 20.41 -14.37 6.52
N VAL A 260 19.44 -13.86 7.31
CA VAL A 260 18.66 -14.68 8.24
C VAL A 260 17.88 -15.75 7.46
N PRO A 261 17.86 -17.03 7.91
CA PRO A 261 17.05 -18.06 7.26
C PRO A 261 15.56 -17.72 7.24
N LEU A 262 14.91 -17.87 6.08
CA LEU A 262 13.46 -17.61 5.96
C LEU A 262 12.66 -18.52 6.90
N ARG A 263 13.03 -19.79 7.02
CA ARG A 263 12.43 -20.75 7.96
C ARG A 263 12.40 -20.27 9.41
N TYR A 264 13.43 -19.53 9.85
CA TYR A 264 13.49 -18.99 11.21
C TYR A 264 12.43 -17.91 11.43
N VAL A 265 12.25 -17.03 10.44
CA VAL A 265 11.21 -15.99 10.47
C VAL A 265 9.81 -16.60 10.43
N LEU A 266 9.60 -17.62 9.60
CA LEU A 266 8.34 -18.36 9.52
C LEU A 266 7.99 -19.06 10.85
N GLN A 267 8.98 -19.73 11.46
CA GLN A 267 8.81 -20.38 12.77
C GLN A 267 8.45 -19.38 13.87
N MET A 268 9.08 -18.19 13.86
CA MET A 268 8.79 -17.14 14.82
C MET A 268 7.34 -16.64 14.73
N ALA A 269 6.76 -16.63 13.53
CA ALA A 269 5.33 -16.32 13.30
C ALA A 269 4.39 -17.50 13.61
N GLY A 270 4.94 -18.67 13.92
CA GLY A 270 4.19 -19.90 14.09
C GLY A 270 3.51 -20.34 12.79
N ALA A 271 4.23 -20.26 11.68
CA ALA A 271 3.86 -20.94 10.44
C ALA A 271 3.98 -22.48 10.62
N PRO A 272 3.27 -23.29 9.82
CA PRO A 272 3.51 -24.72 9.73
C PRO A 272 4.99 -25.03 9.43
N PRO A 273 5.58 -26.08 10.05
CA PRO A 273 6.97 -26.46 9.78
C PRO A 273 7.26 -26.76 8.30
N LEU A 274 6.26 -27.30 7.60
CA LEU A 274 6.24 -27.56 6.16
C LEU A 274 4.99 -26.89 5.57
N PRO A 275 5.07 -25.61 5.17
CA PRO A 275 3.99 -24.98 4.41
C PRO A 275 3.89 -25.61 3.01
N GLN A 276 2.71 -25.60 2.39
CA GLN A 276 2.59 -26.07 0.99
C GLN A 276 3.34 -25.15 0.02
N GLY A 277 3.44 -23.87 0.37
CA GLY A 277 4.19 -22.87 -0.37
C GLY A 277 4.27 -21.55 0.41
N VAL A 278 5.16 -20.66 -0.02
CA VAL A 278 5.32 -19.33 0.57
C VAL A 278 5.28 -18.29 -0.54
N LEU A 279 4.29 -17.40 -0.50
CA LEU A 279 4.26 -16.25 -1.41
C LEU A 279 5.24 -15.19 -0.89
N THR A 280 6.22 -14.85 -1.70
CA THR A 280 7.27 -13.90 -1.35
C THR A 280 7.17 -12.64 -2.20
N GLY A 281 7.22 -11.48 -1.55
CA GLY A 281 7.25 -10.17 -2.20
C GLY A 281 5.90 -9.49 -2.37
N GLY A 282 4.84 -10.04 -1.76
CA GLY A 282 3.46 -9.55 -1.83
C GLY A 282 2.63 -10.22 -2.92
N TYR A 283 1.45 -9.68 -3.20
CA TYR A 283 0.52 -10.19 -4.22
C TYR A 283 0.98 -9.98 -5.66
N HIS A 284 1.99 -9.14 -5.88
CA HIS A 284 2.74 -9.14 -7.14
C HIS A 284 3.98 -10.04 -7.09
N GLY A 285 4.17 -10.81 -6.03
CA GLY A 285 5.31 -11.68 -5.80
C GLY A 285 5.26 -13.02 -6.56
N ASN A 286 6.02 -13.99 -6.06
CA ASN A 286 6.02 -15.37 -6.55
C ASN A 286 5.95 -16.34 -5.37
N TRP A 287 5.25 -17.45 -5.58
CA TRP A 287 5.30 -18.63 -4.74
C TRP A 287 6.67 -19.31 -4.87
N ILE A 288 7.20 -19.73 -3.73
CA ILE A 288 8.28 -20.71 -3.64
C ILE A 288 7.74 -21.93 -2.88
N ASP A 289 8.24 -23.11 -3.23
CA ASP A 289 7.85 -24.36 -2.55
C ASP A 289 8.47 -24.44 -1.14
N ALA A 290 8.06 -25.48 -0.39
CA ALA A 290 8.49 -25.68 0.98
C ALA A 290 10.01 -25.89 1.12
N VAL A 291 10.63 -26.57 0.16
CA VAL A 291 12.07 -26.89 0.17
C VAL A 291 12.87 -25.61 -0.07
N ALA A 292 12.49 -24.87 -1.11
CA ALA A 292 13.02 -23.55 -1.39
C ALA A 292 12.87 -22.59 -0.21
N ALA A 293 11.71 -22.58 0.45
CA ALA A 293 11.49 -21.75 1.64
C ALA A 293 12.37 -22.16 2.84
N HIS A 294 12.68 -23.46 2.96
CA HIS A 294 13.57 -23.98 3.99
C HIS A 294 15.02 -23.52 3.77
N ASP A 295 15.50 -23.56 2.53
CA ASP A 295 16.89 -23.27 2.15
C ASP A 295 17.15 -21.78 1.94
N ALA A 296 16.11 -21.01 1.62
CA ALA A 296 16.23 -19.58 1.38
C ALA A 296 16.66 -18.80 2.62
N VAL A 297 17.47 -17.77 2.38
CA VAL A 297 17.76 -16.71 3.35
C VAL A 297 17.12 -15.40 2.89
N ILE A 298 16.81 -14.52 3.85
CA ILE A 298 16.24 -13.20 3.56
C ILE A 298 17.26 -12.35 2.80
N SER A 299 17.15 -12.30 1.48
CA SER A 299 17.88 -11.37 0.60
C SER A 299 17.23 -11.38 -0.77
N ARG A 300 17.48 -10.34 -1.58
CA ARG A 300 16.99 -10.30 -2.96
C ARG A 300 17.61 -11.40 -3.81
N GLU A 301 18.92 -11.64 -3.66
CA GLU A 301 19.66 -12.64 -4.45
C GLU A 301 19.16 -14.06 -4.14
N SER A 302 19.09 -14.44 -2.86
CA SER A 302 18.64 -15.78 -2.47
C SER A 302 17.17 -16.03 -2.81
N LEU A 303 16.25 -15.10 -2.51
CA LEU A 303 14.85 -15.32 -2.86
C LEU A 303 14.65 -15.43 -4.37
N ALA A 304 15.37 -14.62 -5.16
CA ALA A 304 15.32 -14.71 -6.61
C ALA A 304 15.90 -16.02 -7.17
N SER A 305 16.96 -16.58 -6.56
CA SER A 305 17.53 -17.87 -7.01
C SER A 305 16.56 -19.05 -6.83
N PHE A 306 15.60 -18.92 -5.93
CA PHE A 306 14.51 -19.89 -5.72
C PHE A 306 13.22 -19.54 -6.47
N GLY A 307 13.25 -18.58 -7.40
CA GLY A 307 12.07 -18.14 -8.15
C GLY A 307 11.14 -17.17 -7.39
N GLY A 308 11.45 -16.89 -6.12
CA GLY A 308 10.78 -15.92 -5.27
C GLY A 308 11.15 -14.46 -5.55
N ALA A 309 10.70 -13.56 -4.68
CA ALA A 309 11.09 -12.16 -4.69
C ALA A 309 11.00 -11.54 -3.29
N LEU A 310 11.92 -10.63 -2.94
CA LEU A 310 11.78 -9.86 -1.70
C LEU A 310 10.64 -8.81 -1.81
N GLY A 311 10.45 -8.24 -3.01
CA GLY A 311 9.32 -7.35 -3.33
C GLY A 311 9.07 -6.23 -2.32
N ALA A 312 7.82 -6.13 -1.86
CA ALA A 312 7.37 -5.19 -0.84
C ALA A 312 7.61 -5.66 0.61
N GLY A 313 8.28 -6.81 0.80
CA GLY A 313 8.56 -7.36 2.12
C GLY A 313 7.43 -8.21 2.72
N ALA A 314 6.35 -8.49 1.98
CA ALA A 314 5.32 -9.42 2.44
C ALA A 314 5.74 -10.88 2.21
N ILE A 315 5.61 -11.72 3.25
CA ILE A 315 5.90 -13.16 3.26
C ILE A 315 4.65 -13.89 3.76
N LEU A 316 4.03 -14.71 2.90
CA LEU A 316 2.74 -15.34 3.16
C LEU A 316 2.83 -16.87 2.98
N PRO A 317 3.17 -17.64 4.02
CA PRO A 317 3.02 -19.09 3.98
C PRO A 317 1.55 -19.50 3.81
N ILE A 318 1.35 -20.64 3.16
CA ILE A 318 0.06 -21.33 3.09
C ILE A 318 0.18 -22.72 3.71
N GLY A 319 -0.73 -23.05 4.63
CA GLY A 319 -0.70 -24.29 5.41
C GLY A 319 -1.46 -25.42 4.71
N PRO A 320 -1.23 -26.69 5.11
CA PRO A 320 -1.79 -27.88 4.43
C PRO A 320 -3.32 -28.00 4.47
N GLU A 321 -3.98 -27.31 5.40
CA GLU A 321 -5.43 -27.43 5.64
C GLU A 321 -6.31 -26.67 4.63
N THR A 322 -5.74 -25.81 3.78
CA THR A 322 -6.49 -25.01 2.81
C THR A 322 -6.12 -25.37 1.37
N CYS A 323 -7.06 -25.17 0.45
CA CYS A 323 -6.81 -25.26 -0.99
C CYS A 323 -5.93 -24.10 -1.47
N PRO A 324 -4.68 -24.36 -1.92
CA PRO A 324 -3.78 -23.28 -2.31
C PRO A 324 -4.23 -22.54 -3.57
N LEU A 325 -4.88 -23.25 -4.49
CA LEU A 325 -5.45 -22.67 -5.70
C LEU A 325 -6.68 -21.80 -5.40
N GLY A 326 -7.53 -22.22 -4.46
CA GLY A 326 -8.69 -21.46 -4.03
C GLY A 326 -8.31 -20.15 -3.33
N GLU A 327 -7.32 -20.17 -2.44
CA GLU A 327 -6.73 -18.95 -1.85
C GLU A 327 -6.18 -18.03 -2.94
N SER A 328 -5.47 -18.60 -3.91
CA SER A 328 -4.89 -17.84 -5.01
C SER A 328 -5.96 -17.23 -5.93
N LEU A 329 -7.07 -17.92 -6.17
CA LEU A 329 -8.21 -17.40 -6.94
C LEU A 329 -8.85 -16.20 -6.24
N ARG A 330 -8.99 -16.22 -4.91
CA ARG A 330 -9.47 -15.06 -4.14
C ARG A 330 -8.58 -13.83 -4.37
N VAL A 331 -7.27 -14.02 -4.26
CA VAL A 331 -6.29 -12.95 -4.52
C VAL A 331 -6.33 -12.51 -5.98
N ALA A 332 -6.48 -13.43 -6.93
CA ALA A 332 -6.55 -13.12 -8.35
C ALA A 332 -7.78 -12.26 -8.70
N ASN A 333 -8.94 -12.59 -8.12
CA ASN A 333 -10.15 -11.79 -8.25
C ASN A 333 -9.98 -10.39 -7.66
N TRP A 334 -9.37 -10.28 -6.49
CA TRP A 334 -9.05 -8.98 -5.89
C TRP A 334 -8.09 -8.16 -6.77
N LEU A 335 -7.01 -8.75 -7.28
CA LEU A 335 -6.07 -8.08 -8.20
C LEU A 335 -6.76 -7.60 -9.49
N ALA A 336 -7.71 -8.36 -10.02
CA ALA A 336 -8.50 -7.98 -11.19
C ALA A 336 -9.47 -6.82 -10.89
N ALA A 337 -10.03 -6.76 -9.68
CA ALA A 337 -10.85 -5.64 -9.21
C ALA A 337 -10.00 -4.38 -8.97
N GLU A 338 -8.74 -4.55 -8.58
CA GLU A 338 -7.82 -3.48 -8.22
C GLU A 338 -7.15 -2.75 -9.40
N THR A 339 -7.72 -2.89 -10.58
CA THR A 339 -7.20 -2.22 -11.77
C THR A 339 -7.53 -0.73 -11.81
N ALA A 340 -6.69 0.02 -12.53
CA ALA A 340 -6.99 1.39 -12.92
C ALA A 340 -8.00 1.48 -14.10
N GLY A 341 -8.27 0.38 -14.80
CA GLY A 341 -9.18 0.34 -15.95
C GLY A 341 -8.73 1.11 -17.21
N GLN A 342 -7.50 1.63 -17.25
CA GLN A 342 -7.05 2.57 -18.30
C GLN A 342 -6.41 1.92 -19.54
N CYS A 343 -5.97 0.67 -19.48
CA CYS A 343 -5.33 -0.03 -20.60
C CYS A 343 -6.03 -1.37 -20.88
N GLY A 344 -5.88 -1.89 -22.10
CA GLY A 344 -6.46 -3.18 -22.51
C GLY A 344 -6.17 -4.32 -21.52
N PRO A 345 -4.91 -4.51 -21.07
CA PRO A 345 -4.59 -5.52 -20.06
C PRO A 345 -5.33 -5.35 -18.73
N CYS A 346 -5.55 -4.12 -18.27
CA CYS A 346 -6.35 -3.89 -17.06
C CYS A 346 -7.85 -4.16 -17.30
N ARG A 347 -8.40 -3.66 -18.41
CA ARG A 347 -9.85 -3.64 -18.64
C ARG A 347 -10.41 -4.99 -19.08
N LEU A 348 -9.62 -5.77 -19.82
CA LEU A 348 -10.04 -7.04 -20.40
C LEU A 348 -9.13 -8.18 -19.92
N GLY A 349 -7.82 -7.95 -19.88
CA GLY A 349 -6.83 -8.99 -19.61
C GLY A 349 -6.89 -9.59 -18.20
N LEU A 350 -6.81 -8.77 -17.15
CA LEU A 350 -6.84 -9.29 -15.77
C LEU A 350 -8.18 -9.94 -15.40
N PRO A 351 -9.35 -9.37 -15.73
CA PRO A 351 -10.63 -10.06 -15.53
C PRO A 351 -10.71 -11.39 -16.28
N ALA A 352 -10.26 -11.45 -17.54
CA ALA A 352 -10.24 -12.69 -18.31
C ALA A 352 -9.26 -13.72 -17.72
N ALA A 353 -8.11 -13.30 -17.20
CA ALA A 353 -7.15 -14.21 -16.59
C ALA A 353 -7.64 -14.73 -15.22
N ALA A 354 -8.30 -13.90 -14.41
CA ALA A 354 -8.94 -14.36 -13.18
C ALA A 354 -10.09 -15.33 -13.46
N GLY A 355 -10.91 -15.04 -14.49
CA GLY A 355 -11.96 -15.94 -14.98
C GLY A 355 -11.38 -17.26 -15.48
N GLY A 356 -10.33 -17.24 -16.30
CA GLY A 356 -9.66 -18.45 -16.78
C GLY A 356 -9.05 -19.29 -15.65
N LEU A 357 -8.52 -18.65 -14.60
CA LEU A 357 -8.11 -19.38 -13.39
C LEU A 357 -9.30 -20.04 -12.71
N SER A 358 -10.44 -19.35 -12.59
CA SER A 358 -11.67 -19.94 -12.07
C SER A 358 -12.12 -21.15 -12.91
N ASP A 359 -12.07 -21.06 -14.24
CA ASP A 359 -12.47 -22.15 -15.14
C ASP A 359 -11.56 -23.38 -14.98
N VAL A 360 -10.25 -23.16 -14.86
CA VAL A 360 -9.27 -24.23 -14.55
C VAL A 360 -9.60 -24.91 -13.22
N LEU A 361 -9.92 -24.13 -12.19
CA LEU A 361 -10.23 -24.65 -10.86
C LEU A 361 -11.54 -25.45 -10.82
N ASN A 362 -12.47 -25.18 -11.73
CA ASN A 362 -13.78 -25.83 -11.82
C ASN A 362 -13.80 -27.01 -12.82
N GLY A 363 -12.65 -27.60 -13.15
CA GLY A 363 -12.60 -28.77 -14.03
C GLY A 363 -12.69 -28.45 -15.52
N GLY A 364 -12.32 -27.22 -15.93
CA GLY A 364 -12.31 -26.80 -17.34
C GLY A 364 -11.30 -27.52 -18.24
N GLY A 365 -10.53 -28.48 -17.71
CA GLY A 365 -9.61 -29.30 -18.47
C GLY A 365 -8.43 -28.54 -19.06
N GLN A 366 -7.73 -29.20 -19.99
CA GLN A 366 -6.55 -28.66 -20.67
C GLN A 366 -6.85 -27.38 -21.46
N ALA A 367 -8.04 -27.28 -22.07
CA ALA A 367 -8.44 -26.13 -22.87
C ALA A 367 -8.52 -24.83 -22.03
N ALA A 368 -9.06 -24.90 -20.81
CA ALA A 368 -9.09 -23.75 -19.90
C ALA A 368 -7.67 -23.31 -19.48
N LEU A 369 -6.76 -24.28 -19.26
CA LEU A 369 -5.37 -23.99 -18.91
C LEU A 369 -4.62 -23.31 -20.06
N GLU A 370 -4.85 -23.74 -21.30
CA GLU A 370 -4.28 -23.12 -22.50
C GLU A 370 -4.83 -21.70 -22.72
N ALA A 371 -6.14 -21.50 -22.60
CA ALA A 371 -6.75 -20.18 -22.68
C ALA A 371 -6.18 -19.21 -21.63
N LEU A 372 -6.02 -19.66 -20.38
CA LEU A 372 -5.39 -18.87 -19.32
C LEU A 372 -3.93 -18.49 -19.66
N ARG A 373 -3.16 -19.43 -20.23
CA ARG A 373 -1.78 -19.17 -20.67
C ARG A 373 -1.74 -18.13 -21.80
N GLU A 374 -2.68 -18.18 -22.75
CA GLU A 374 -2.75 -17.18 -23.81
C GLU A 374 -3.06 -15.77 -23.28
N VAL A 375 -4.07 -15.66 -22.39
CA VAL A 375 -4.45 -14.37 -21.79
C VAL A 375 -3.30 -13.78 -20.97
N THR A 376 -2.63 -14.60 -20.15
CA THR A 376 -1.50 -14.15 -19.34
C THR A 376 -0.34 -13.64 -20.21
N GLN A 377 -0.03 -14.31 -21.32
CA GLN A 377 0.98 -13.82 -22.28
C GLN A 377 0.53 -12.53 -22.98
N ALA A 378 -0.74 -12.40 -23.34
CA ALA A 378 -1.27 -11.21 -24.00
C ALA A 378 -1.23 -9.96 -23.10
N VAL A 379 -1.26 -10.12 -21.78
CA VAL A 379 -1.17 -9.02 -20.79
C VAL A 379 0.27 -8.51 -20.61
N LYS A 380 1.25 -9.43 -20.65
CA LYS A 380 2.64 -9.17 -20.26
C LYS A 380 3.25 -8.00 -21.03
N GLY A 381 3.74 -7.00 -20.31
CA GLY A 381 4.47 -5.85 -20.83
C GLY A 381 3.60 -4.78 -21.51
N ARG A 382 2.27 -4.97 -21.59
CA ARG A 382 1.36 -4.07 -22.31
C ARG A 382 0.59 -3.09 -21.41
N GLY A 383 0.85 -3.13 -20.11
CA GLY A 383 0.17 -2.30 -19.11
C GLY A 383 0.73 -0.87 -18.98
N ALA A 384 -0.15 0.11 -18.77
CA ALA A 384 0.24 1.49 -18.46
C ALA A 384 1.06 1.60 -17.16
N CYS A 385 0.87 0.68 -16.21
CA CYS A 385 1.70 0.51 -15.01
C CYS A 385 2.12 -0.96 -14.84
N LYS A 386 2.82 -1.29 -13.75
CA LYS A 386 3.29 -2.65 -13.47
C LYS A 386 2.25 -3.57 -12.82
N HIS A 387 1.05 -3.08 -12.51
CA HIS A 387 -0.02 -3.89 -11.93
C HIS A 387 -0.41 -5.12 -12.77
N PRO A 388 -0.61 -5.01 -14.10
CA PRO A 388 -0.95 -6.19 -14.90
C PRO A 388 0.20 -7.21 -14.96
N ASP A 389 1.44 -6.74 -15.09
CA ASP A 389 2.64 -7.59 -15.09
C ASP A 389 2.78 -8.35 -13.77
N GLY A 390 2.58 -7.66 -12.64
CA GLY A 390 2.65 -8.25 -11.30
C GLY A 390 1.53 -9.25 -11.03
N SER A 391 0.32 -8.96 -11.49
CA SER A 391 -0.85 -9.84 -11.29
C SER A 391 -0.72 -11.12 -12.10
N VAL A 392 -0.33 -11.02 -13.37
CA VAL A 392 -0.10 -12.22 -14.20
C VAL A 392 1.06 -13.06 -13.69
N ARG A 393 2.13 -12.43 -13.19
CA ARG A 393 3.22 -13.16 -12.54
C ARG A 393 2.71 -14.01 -11.38
N PHE A 394 1.86 -13.46 -10.53
CA PHE A 394 1.22 -14.20 -9.45
C PHE A 394 0.38 -15.39 -9.97
N PHE A 395 -0.39 -15.20 -11.04
CA PHE A 395 -1.20 -16.29 -11.63
C PHE A 395 -0.33 -17.43 -12.16
N VAL A 396 0.70 -17.09 -12.95
CA VAL A 396 1.62 -18.09 -13.51
C VAL A 396 2.40 -18.80 -12.41
N SER A 397 2.86 -18.07 -11.41
CA SER A 397 3.58 -18.65 -10.27
C SER A 397 2.70 -19.60 -9.47
N THR A 398 1.41 -19.30 -9.32
CA THR A 398 0.43 -20.18 -8.65
C THR A 398 0.33 -21.53 -9.35
N LEU A 399 0.17 -21.53 -10.68
CA LEU A 399 0.05 -22.76 -11.47
C LEU A 399 1.33 -23.62 -11.40
N ASN A 400 2.49 -22.97 -11.32
CA ASN A 400 3.78 -23.66 -11.26
C ASN A 400 4.10 -24.22 -9.86
N ALA A 401 3.62 -23.57 -8.80
CA ALA A 401 3.94 -23.96 -7.42
C ALA A 401 3.08 -25.11 -6.91
N PHE A 402 1.83 -25.23 -7.39
CA PHE A 402 0.85 -26.19 -6.88
C PHE A 402 0.41 -27.17 -7.97
N THR A 403 1.37 -27.86 -8.60
CA THR A 403 1.11 -28.73 -9.75
C THR A 403 0.20 -29.92 -9.44
N ASP A 404 0.36 -30.50 -8.25
CA ASP A 404 -0.43 -31.67 -7.84
C ASP A 404 -1.89 -31.28 -7.59
N ASP A 405 -2.11 -30.14 -6.91
CA ASP A 405 -3.44 -29.56 -6.73
C ASP A 405 -4.06 -29.12 -8.05
N LEU A 406 -3.24 -28.57 -8.95
CA LEU A 406 -3.67 -28.18 -10.29
C LEU A 406 -4.18 -29.40 -11.07
N ALA A 407 -3.48 -30.53 -11.01
CA ALA A 407 -3.92 -31.76 -11.66
C ALA A 407 -5.28 -32.24 -11.12
N ALA A 408 -5.48 -32.19 -9.79
CA ALA A 408 -6.76 -32.55 -9.16
C ALA A 408 -7.90 -31.61 -9.59
N HIS A 409 -7.65 -30.29 -9.63
CA HIS A 409 -8.63 -29.31 -10.06
C HIS A 409 -9.00 -29.42 -11.54
N VAL A 410 -8.01 -29.62 -12.41
CA VAL A 410 -8.21 -29.75 -13.87
C VAL A 410 -9.07 -30.97 -14.21
N LEU A 411 -8.90 -32.08 -13.48
CA LEU A 411 -9.60 -33.34 -13.77
C LEU A 411 -10.93 -33.50 -13.02
N GLY A 412 -11.01 -33.00 -11.78
CA GLY A 412 -12.12 -33.30 -10.86
C GLY A 412 -12.84 -32.08 -10.29
N GLY A 413 -12.45 -30.86 -10.67
CA GLY A 413 -13.06 -29.62 -10.17
C GLY A 413 -12.75 -29.31 -8.70
N GLY A 414 -11.77 -29.99 -8.10
CA GLY A 414 -11.37 -29.77 -6.70
C GLY A 414 -10.20 -30.63 -6.25
N CYS A 415 -9.44 -30.15 -5.26
CA CYS A 415 -8.38 -30.90 -4.56
C CYS A 415 -8.83 -31.51 -3.23
N GLY A 416 -10.14 -31.48 -2.92
CA GLY A 416 -10.71 -32.04 -1.68
C GLY A 416 -10.49 -31.20 -0.42
N ARG A 417 -9.86 -30.03 -0.52
CA ARG A 417 -9.65 -29.08 0.59
C ARG A 417 -10.52 -27.84 0.43
N GLU A 418 -11.01 -27.30 1.54
CA GLU A 418 -11.77 -26.05 1.57
C GLU A 418 -10.84 -24.83 1.42
N THR A 419 -11.39 -23.69 1.02
CA THR A 419 -10.67 -22.41 1.00
C THR A 419 -10.95 -21.64 2.28
N MET A 420 -9.98 -21.63 3.20
CA MET A 420 -10.14 -21.09 4.55
C MET A 420 -10.03 -19.57 4.66
N GLY A 421 -9.48 -18.92 3.62
CA GLY A 421 -9.25 -17.49 3.57
C GLY A 421 -8.05 -16.98 4.32
N VAL A 422 -6.98 -17.76 4.35
CA VAL A 422 -5.77 -17.41 5.10
C VAL A 422 -5.00 -16.25 4.50
N LEU A 423 -5.11 -16.00 3.19
CA LEU A 423 -4.47 -14.84 2.55
C LEU A 423 -5.30 -13.57 2.82
N PRO A 424 -4.70 -12.51 3.38
CA PRO A 424 -5.44 -11.34 3.85
C PRO A 424 -6.03 -10.54 2.69
N LEU A 425 -7.34 -10.37 2.68
CA LEU A 425 -8.05 -9.46 1.76
C LEU A 425 -8.91 -8.51 2.58
N PRO A 426 -9.29 -7.34 2.05
CA PRO A 426 -10.26 -6.46 2.72
C PRO A 426 -11.56 -7.25 2.95
N GLY A 427 -12.13 -7.13 4.16
CA GLY A 427 -13.34 -7.87 4.53
C GLY A 427 -14.58 -7.43 3.71
N PRO A 428 -15.64 -8.26 3.63
CA PRO A 428 -16.94 -7.81 3.12
C PRO A 428 -17.48 -6.70 4.04
N GLY A 429 -17.74 -5.51 3.50
CA GLY A 429 -18.13 -4.34 4.31
C GLY A 429 -16.95 -3.52 4.86
N TYR A 430 -15.73 -3.75 4.37
CA TYR A 430 -14.66 -2.74 4.48
C TYR A 430 -15.15 -1.51 3.72
N GLU A 431 -15.68 -0.51 4.43
CA GLU A 431 -15.92 0.80 3.87
C GLU A 431 -14.54 1.32 3.48
N GLU A 432 -14.24 1.35 2.18
CA GLU A 432 -13.19 2.22 1.69
C GLU A 432 -13.49 3.60 2.29
N GLU A 433 -12.64 4.07 3.19
CA GLU A 433 -12.63 5.47 3.63
C GLU A 433 -12.19 6.31 2.42
N GLY A 434 -13.09 6.36 1.43
CA GLY A 434 -12.94 7.14 0.25
C GLY A 434 -12.91 8.59 0.66
N ILE A 435 -12.04 9.37 0.02
CA ILE A 435 -12.12 10.82 0.11
C ILE A 435 -13.54 11.19 -0.32
N PRO A 436 -14.34 11.82 0.56
CA PRO A 436 -15.69 12.25 0.23
C PRO A 436 -15.63 13.12 -1.02
N SER A 437 -16.43 12.81 -2.03
CA SER A 437 -16.52 13.71 -3.20
C SER A 437 -17.33 14.98 -2.89
N GLY A 438 -18.01 15.02 -1.74
CA GLY A 438 -19.02 16.01 -1.39
C GLY A 438 -20.31 15.87 -2.21
N GLU A 439 -20.51 14.72 -2.87
CA GLU A 439 -21.70 14.41 -3.66
C GLU A 439 -22.41 13.19 -3.10
N LYS A 440 -23.73 13.11 -3.23
CA LYS A 440 -24.54 11.95 -2.85
C LYS A 440 -25.54 11.58 -3.94
N PHE A 441 -26.04 10.35 -3.90
CA PHE A 441 -27.17 9.97 -4.73
C PHE A 441 -28.47 10.57 -4.18
N ALA A 442 -29.33 11.01 -5.09
CA ALA A 442 -30.71 11.35 -4.81
C ALA A 442 -31.62 10.54 -5.73
N VAL A 443 -32.68 9.95 -5.18
CA VAL A 443 -33.68 9.20 -5.94
C VAL A 443 -35.00 9.97 -5.88
N ASP A 444 -35.55 10.28 -7.05
CA ASP A 444 -36.93 10.73 -7.19
C ASP A 444 -37.85 9.50 -7.13
N TRP A 445 -38.42 9.28 -5.95
CA TRP A 445 -39.30 8.14 -5.68
C TRP A 445 -40.59 8.16 -6.47
N THR A 446 -41.00 9.32 -7.02
CA THR A 446 -42.19 9.41 -7.86
C THR A 446 -41.96 8.84 -9.26
N LEU A 447 -40.69 8.80 -9.70
CA LEU A 447 -40.28 8.27 -11.01
C LEU A 447 -39.70 6.86 -10.93
N CYS A 448 -39.15 6.47 -9.79
CA CYS A 448 -38.51 5.16 -9.65
C CYS A 448 -39.54 4.02 -9.79
N LYS A 449 -39.25 3.06 -10.68
CA LYS A 449 -40.05 1.83 -10.86
C LYS A 449 -39.32 0.55 -10.44
N GLY A 450 -38.24 0.66 -9.67
CA GLY A 450 -37.55 -0.52 -9.11
C GLY A 450 -36.81 -1.41 -10.13
N HIS A 451 -36.32 -0.85 -11.25
CA HIS A 451 -35.62 -1.63 -12.29
C HIS A 451 -34.25 -2.22 -11.87
N GLY A 452 -33.69 -1.81 -10.74
CA GLY A 452 -32.47 -2.41 -10.18
C GLY A 452 -31.13 -2.07 -10.84
N LEU A 453 -31.11 -1.55 -12.07
CA LEU A 453 -29.87 -1.27 -12.82
C LEU A 453 -28.84 -0.40 -12.10
N CYS A 454 -29.30 0.51 -11.22
CA CYS A 454 -28.39 1.34 -10.43
C CYS A 454 -27.61 0.52 -9.39
N ALA A 455 -28.24 -0.49 -8.78
CA ALA A 455 -27.60 -1.42 -7.86
C ALA A 455 -26.61 -2.34 -8.59
N ASP A 456 -26.88 -2.70 -9.85
CA ASP A 456 -25.94 -3.50 -10.67
C ASP A 456 -24.69 -2.70 -11.07
N ILE A 457 -24.85 -1.41 -11.35
CA ILE A 457 -23.77 -0.54 -11.85
C ILE A 457 -22.85 -0.05 -10.73
N VAL A 458 -23.40 0.17 -9.52
CA VAL A 458 -22.65 0.63 -8.34
C VAL A 458 -23.15 -0.07 -7.06
N PRO A 459 -22.98 -1.41 -6.97
CA PRO A 459 -23.44 -2.21 -5.83
C PRO A 459 -22.77 -1.80 -4.50
N GLU A 460 -21.66 -1.06 -4.59
CA GLU A 460 -20.95 -0.52 -3.45
C GLU A 460 -21.73 0.60 -2.73
N LEU A 461 -22.62 1.31 -3.44
CA LEU A 461 -23.39 2.46 -2.90
C LEU A 461 -24.91 2.25 -2.92
N ILE A 462 -25.40 1.34 -3.76
CA ILE A 462 -26.84 1.11 -3.96
C ILE A 462 -27.10 -0.38 -3.91
N ARG A 463 -28.00 -0.79 -3.00
CA ARG A 463 -28.52 -2.17 -2.94
C ARG A 463 -30.01 -2.17 -3.27
N LEU A 464 -30.57 -3.31 -3.65
CA LEU A 464 -32.02 -3.41 -3.77
C LEU A 464 -32.62 -3.84 -2.43
N GLY A 465 -33.65 -3.12 -2.01
CA GLY A 465 -34.49 -3.51 -0.89
C GLY A 465 -35.38 -4.72 -1.24
N PRO A 466 -36.02 -5.34 -0.24
CA PRO A 466 -36.98 -6.43 -0.44
C PRO A 466 -38.17 -6.05 -1.34
N ASP A 467 -38.44 -4.76 -1.47
CA ASP A 467 -39.47 -4.15 -2.31
C ASP A 467 -39.02 -3.89 -3.76
N GLY A 468 -37.77 -4.20 -4.10
CA GLY A 468 -37.20 -3.98 -5.44
C GLY A 468 -36.73 -2.54 -5.68
N TYR A 469 -36.82 -1.65 -4.68
CA TYR A 469 -36.38 -0.26 -4.79
C TYR A 469 -34.94 -0.08 -4.30
N PRO A 470 -34.19 0.91 -4.82
CA PRO A 470 -32.80 1.12 -4.43
C PRO A 470 -32.67 1.67 -3.01
N ALA A 471 -32.05 0.91 -2.11
CA ALA A 471 -31.54 1.40 -0.83
C ALA A 471 -30.16 2.04 -1.02
N LEU A 472 -30.05 3.35 -0.78
CA LEU A 472 -28.79 4.09 -0.86
C LEU A 472 -28.05 3.99 0.47
N ALA A 473 -26.73 3.85 0.43
CA ALA A 473 -25.89 4.12 1.59
C ALA A 473 -25.98 5.62 1.96
N ASP A 474 -26.13 5.93 3.25
CA ASP A 474 -26.23 7.31 3.75
C ASP A 474 -24.82 7.96 3.85
N ALA A 475 -24.06 7.86 2.75
CA ALA A 475 -22.67 8.26 2.65
C ALA A 475 -22.41 9.01 1.34
N SER A 476 -21.49 9.97 1.38
CA SER A 476 -21.02 10.65 0.17
C SER A 476 -20.43 9.65 -0.82
N ILE A 477 -20.67 9.85 -2.11
CA ILE A 477 -20.07 9.08 -3.20
C ILE A 477 -18.55 9.23 -3.11
N PRO A 478 -17.77 8.15 -2.96
CA PRO A 478 -16.32 8.23 -3.02
C PRO A 478 -15.83 8.75 -4.37
N VAL A 479 -14.77 9.57 -4.39
CA VAL A 479 -14.21 10.15 -5.63
C VAL A 479 -13.91 9.09 -6.70
N HIS A 480 -13.48 7.89 -6.30
CA HIS A 480 -13.13 6.80 -7.22
C HIS A 480 -14.38 6.09 -7.80
N LEU A 481 -15.54 6.15 -7.13
CA LEU A 481 -16.81 5.63 -7.65
C LEU A 481 -17.59 6.65 -8.48
N ARG A 482 -17.21 7.93 -8.48
CA ARG A 482 -17.90 9.01 -9.23
C ARG A 482 -18.18 8.64 -10.70
N GLY A 483 -17.24 7.98 -11.38
CA GLY A 483 -17.42 7.54 -12.76
C GLY A 483 -18.48 6.44 -12.95
N ARG A 484 -18.59 5.51 -12.00
CA ARG A 484 -19.66 4.49 -11.96
C ARG A 484 -20.98 5.12 -11.54
N ALA A 485 -20.95 6.04 -10.59
CA ALA A 485 -22.14 6.76 -10.15
C ALA A 485 -22.79 7.57 -11.28
N GLN A 486 -22.00 8.33 -12.04
CA GLN A 486 -22.48 9.02 -13.24
C GLN A 486 -23.03 8.07 -14.31
N ARG A 487 -22.47 6.85 -14.38
CA ARG A 487 -22.99 5.82 -15.30
C ARG A 487 -24.33 5.27 -14.82
N ALA A 488 -24.50 5.04 -13.52
CA ALA A 488 -25.77 4.63 -12.93
C ALA A 488 -26.88 5.66 -13.19
N VAL A 489 -26.57 6.95 -13.01
CA VAL A 489 -27.49 8.06 -13.38
C VAL A 489 -27.88 8.00 -14.85
N ARG A 490 -26.90 7.96 -15.76
CA ARG A 490 -27.15 7.94 -17.21
C ARG A 490 -27.90 6.70 -17.71
N ARG A 491 -27.86 5.60 -16.94
CA ARG A 491 -28.49 4.32 -17.31
C ARG A 491 -29.81 4.08 -16.57
N CYS A 492 -30.26 5.00 -15.73
CA CYS A 492 -31.57 4.93 -15.10
C CYS A 492 -32.66 5.13 -16.18
N PRO A 493 -33.50 4.11 -16.48
CA PRO A 493 -34.48 4.21 -17.56
C PRO A 493 -35.53 5.30 -17.32
N GLU A 494 -35.90 5.50 -16.05
CA GLU A 494 -36.93 6.45 -15.61
C GLU A 494 -36.34 7.81 -15.21
N LEU A 495 -35.02 8.01 -15.36
CA LEU A 495 -34.30 9.23 -14.94
C LEU A 495 -34.52 9.62 -13.47
N ALA A 496 -34.87 8.63 -12.64
CA ALA A 496 -35.16 8.79 -11.22
C ALA A 496 -33.91 8.99 -10.35
N LEU A 497 -32.72 8.61 -10.82
CA LEU A 497 -31.47 8.70 -10.05
C LEU A 497 -30.65 9.93 -10.47
N ARG A 498 -30.17 10.71 -9.50
CA ARG A 498 -29.34 11.91 -9.70
C ARG A 498 -28.18 11.96 -8.71
N ILE A 499 -27.20 12.81 -9.01
CA ILE A 499 -26.09 13.15 -8.10
C ILE A 499 -26.25 14.60 -7.67
N GLU A 500 -26.25 14.84 -6.36
CA GLU A 500 -26.39 16.17 -5.76
C GLU A 500 -25.17 16.51 -4.91
N GLN A 501 -24.85 17.80 -4.77
CA GLN A 501 -23.84 18.24 -3.82
C GLN A 501 -24.40 18.26 -2.40
N GLU A 502 -23.58 17.82 -1.46
CA GLU A 502 -23.89 17.89 -0.04
C GLU A 502 -23.86 19.34 0.43
N ALA A 503 -24.94 19.81 1.06
CA ALA A 503 -25.00 21.16 1.60
C ALA A 503 -23.96 21.30 2.73
N PRO A 504 -23.26 22.44 2.86
CA PRO A 504 -22.35 22.64 3.99
C PRO A 504 -23.14 22.55 5.30
N GLU A 505 -22.68 21.73 6.24
CA GLU A 505 -23.24 21.65 7.58
C GLU A 505 -23.34 23.07 8.16
N ARG A 506 -24.57 23.51 8.46
CA ARG A 506 -24.76 24.71 9.28
C ARG A 506 -24.23 24.37 10.67
N PRO A 507 -23.31 25.18 11.24
CA PRO A 507 -22.85 24.93 12.61
C PRO A 507 -24.07 24.87 13.54
N ALA A 508 -24.11 23.83 14.37
CA ALA A 508 -25.15 23.65 15.36
C ALA A 508 -25.30 24.94 16.17
N ARG A 509 -26.53 25.46 16.25
CA ARG A 509 -26.84 26.58 17.14
C ARG A 509 -26.35 26.21 18.55
N PRO A 510 -25.53 27.03 19.21
CA PRO A 510 -25.14 26.75 20.58
C PRO A 510 -26.41 26.63 21.43
N ALA A 511 -26.50 25.53 22.17
CA ALA A 511 -27.58 25.31 23.12
C ALA A 511 -27.59 26.49 24.12
N LEU A 512 -28.75 27.13 24.27
CA LEU A 512 -28.95 28.16 25.29
C LEU A 512 -28.61 27.55 26.66
N PRO A 513 -27.80 28.22 27.50
CA PRO A 513 -27.48 27.72 28.82
C PRO A 513 -28.77 27.61 29.65
N PRO A 514 -28.91 26.56 30.49
CA PRO A 514 -30.09 26.40 31.33
C PRO A 514 -30.22 27.61 32.27
N GLY A 515 -31.35 28.31 32.16
CA GLY A 515 -31.67 29.46 32.99
C GLY A 515 -31.65 29.09 34.47
N GLY A 516 -30.64 29.58 35.19
CA GLY A 516 -30.54 29.46 36.63
C GLY A 516 -31.71 30.19 37.29
N ARG A 517 -32.63 29.42 37.89
CA ARG A 517 -33.57 29.93 38.89
C ARG A 517 -32.76 30.43 40.08
N LYS A 518 -32.53 31.75 40.16
CA LYS A 518 -32.14 32.40 41.42
C LYS A 518 -33.29 32.21 42.41
N ALA A 519 -33.07 31.38 43.42
CA ALA A 519 -33.91 31.33 44.60
C ALA A 519 -33.84 32.69 45.30
N LEU A 520 -35.00 33.34 45.43
CA LEU A 520 -35.20 34.48 46.30
C LEU A 520 -35.05 33.98 47.75
N GLY A 521 -34.00 34.42 48.43
CA GLY A 521 -33.87 34.27 49.87
C GLY A 521 -34.91 35.15 50.56
N SER A 522 -35.93 34.52 51.15
CA SER A 522 -36.75 35.10 52.21
C SER A 522 -35.96 35.03 53.52
N GLY A 523 -35.85 36.16 54.21
CA GLY A 523 -35.05 36.28 55.43
C GLY A 523 -35.67 35.72 56.71
N ARG A 524 -34.97 36.09 57.79
CA ARG A 524 -35.21 35.90 59.24
C ARG A 524 -34.69 34.57 59.83
N GLY A 525 -33.81 34.74 60.83
CA GLY A 525 -33.26 33.68 61.67
C GLY A 525 -31.79 33.96 61.94
#